data_AF-A0ABD6NZM3-F1
#
_entry.id   AF-A0ABD6NZM3-F1
#
_cell.length_a   1.000
_cell.length_b   1.000
_cell.length_c   1.000
_cell.angle_alpha   90.00
_cell.angle_beta   90.00
_cell.angle_gamma   90.00
#
_symmetry.space_group_name_H-M   'P 1'
#
loop_
_entity.id
_entity.type
_entity.pdbx_description
1 polymer ?
#
loop_
_entity_poly.entity_id
_entity_poly.type
_entity_poly.pdbx_seq_one_letter_code
_entity_poly.pdbx_strand_id
1 'polypeptide(L)'
;MTSVCSGSVILAAAGLLEGRRATSHWVTLSALKAFGVTPVADARIVHQDDVVTSAGVSAGLDLALWLAGQIAGENRAKAIQLAIEYDPQPPFDSGHMSKASPGTKAAATALLSREAVKPANIKAATMLAWQQALAAVRSRGRNRLSPTGAR
;
A
#
# COMPACT_ATOMS: atom_id res chain seq x y z
N MET A 1 11.18 0.13 -6.24
CA MET A 1 9.86 0.78 -6.37
C MET A 1 9.28 1.10 -5.01
N THR A 2 8.45 2.14 -4.88
CA THR A 2 7.91 2.55 -3.58
C THR A 2 6.44 2.95 -3.66
N SER A 3 5.66 2.73 -2.60
CA SER A 3 4.30 3.28 -2.48
C SER A 3 3.95 3.64 -1.04
N VAL A 4 3.05 4.62 -0.87
CA VAL A 4 2.47 5.02 0.41
C VAL A 4 0.98 4.74 0.40
N CYS A 5 0.40 4.42 1.56
CA CYS A 5 -1.06 4.33 1.74
C CYS A 5 -1.67 3.30 0.77
N SER A 6 -2.81 3.61 0.15
CA SER A 6 -3.47 2.75 -0.83
C SER A 6 -2.71 2.59 -2.15
N GLY A 7 -1.57 3.27 -2.34
CA GLY A 7 -0.73 3.11 -3.53
C GLY A 7 -0.20 1.69 -3.72
N SER A 8 -0.05 0.92 -2.63
CA SER A 8 0.35 -0.49 -2.72
C SER A 8 -0.70 -1.36 -3.43
N VAL A 9 -1.98 -0.98 -3.41
CA VAL A 9 -3.03 -1.68 -4.20
C VAL A 9 -2.80 -1.50 -5.69
N ILE A 10 -2.29 -0.33 -6.12
CA ILE A 10 -1.95 -0.09 -7.53
C ILE A 10 -0.76 -0.95 -7.94
N LEU A 11 0.28 -1.02 -7.09
CA LEU A 11 1.43 -1.90 -7.34
C LEU A 11 1.01 -3.37 -7.38
N ALA A 12 0.10 -3.79 -6.50
CA ALA A 12 -0.45 -5.13 -6.48
C ALA A 12 -1.23 -5.46 -7.75
N ALA A 13 -2.11 -4.56 -8.18
CA ALA A 13 -2.84 -4.70 -9.43
C ALA A 13 -1.91 -4.73 -10.65
N ALA A 14 -0.79 -4.02 -10.63
CA ALA A 14 0.21 -4.10 -11.69
C ALA A 14 1.00 -5.43 -11.70
N GLY A 15 0.74 -6.35 -10.76
CA GLY A 15 1.48 -7.62 -10.62
C GLY A 15 2.84 -7.46 -9.94
N LEU A 16 3.18 -6.27 -9.44
CA LEU A 16 4.52 -5.97 -8.91
C LEU A 16 4.72 -6.46 -7.47
N LEU A 17 3.65 -6.89 -6.80
CA LEU A 17 3.68 -7.37 -5.41
C LEU A 17 3.28 -8.84 -5.27
N GLU A 18 3.00 -9.56 -6.36
CA GLU A 18 2.52 -10.95 -6.29
C GLU A 18 3.52 -11.85 -5.54
N GLY A 19 3.03 -12.62 -4.56
CA GLY A 19 3.86 -13.47 -3.70
C GLY A 19 4.68 -12.72 -2.63
N ARG A 20 4.54 -11.39 -2.53
CA ARG A 20 5.32 -10.56 -1.58
C ARG A 20 4.49 -10.13 -0.38
N ARG A 21 5.18 -9.66 0.65
CA ARG A 21 4.63 -8.97 1.81
C ARG A 21 4.60 -7.47 1.52
N ALA A 22 3.53 -6.80 1.90
CA ALA A 22 3.41 -5.36 1.79
C ALA A 22 2.46 -4.79 2.85
N THR A 23 2.64 -3.50 3.17
CA THR A 23 1.68 -2.73 3.98
C THR A 23 0.88 -1.76 3.09
N SER A 24 -0.15 -1.13 3.65
CA SER A 24 -1.04 -0.20 2.96
C SER A 24 -1.73 0.73 3.95
N HIS A 25 -2.68 1.53 3.47
CA HIS A 25 -3.64 2.16 4.35
C HIS A 25 -4.50 1.09 5.06
N TRP A 26 -4.84 1.29 6.33
CA TRP A 26 -5.59 0.29 7.11
C TRP A 26 -6.94 -0.10 6.49
N VAL A 27 -7.59 0.84 5.78
CA VAL A 27 -8.85 0.57 5.04
C VAL A 27 -8.64 -0.40 3.86
N THR A 28 -7.52 -0.30 3.16
CA THR A 28 -7.27 -1.03 1.91
C THR A 28 -6.31 -2.20 2.07
N LEU A 29 -5.73 -2.37 3.25
CA LEU A 29 -4.76 -3.42 3.54
C LEU A 29 -5.26 -4.82 3.21
N SER A 30 -6.52 -5.15 3.54
CA SER A 30 -7.10 -6.46 3.24
C SER A 30 -7.26 -6.72 1.74
N ALA A 31 -7.40 -5.67 0.92
CA ALA A 31 -7.53 -5.79 -0.53
C ALA A 31 -6.28 -6.37 -1.19
N LEU A 32 -5.11 -6.20 -0.58
CA LEU A 32 -3.85 -6.79 -1.05
C LEU A 32 -3.93 -8.32 -1.22
N LYS A 33 -4.70 -9.02 -0.37
CA LYS A 33 -4.88 -10.48 -0.46
C LYS A 33 -5.46 -10.92 -1.80
N ALA A 34 -6.32 -10.09 -2.41
CA ALA A 34 -6.95 -10.40 -3.69
C ALA A 34 -5.93 -10.45 -4.86
N PHE A 35 -4.73 -9.92 -4.64
CA PHE A 35 -3.63 -9.87 -5.61
C PHE A 35 -2.47 -10.82 -5.25
N GLY A 36 -2.70 -11.81 -4.38
CA GLY A 36 -1.65 -12.76 -3.96
C GLY A 36 -0.57 -12.13 -3.06
N VAL A 37 -0.86 -10.98 -2.45
CA VAL A 37 0.07 -10.27 -1.56
C VAL A 37 -0.26 -10.60 -0.11
N THR A 38 0.77 -10.85 0.71
CA THR A 38 0.64 -11.04 2.16
C THR A 38 0.60 -9.69 2.88
N PRO A 39 -0.54 -9.25 3.44
CA PRO A 39 -0.63 -7.93 4.06
C PRO A 39 0.04 -7.93 5.43
N VAL A 40 0.77 -6.84 5.74
CA VAL A 40 1.43 -6.62 7.04
C VAL A 40 0.77 -5.43 7.72
N ALA A 41 0.02 -5.66 8.80
CA ALA A 41 -0.83 -4.66 9.44
C ALA A 41 -0.11 -3.83 10.52
N ASP A 42 0.92 -4.39 11.13
CA ASP A 42 1.66 -3.88 12.28
C ASP A 42 2.99 -3.23 11.90
N ALA A 43 3.21 -3.00 10.60
CA ALA A 43 4.42 -2.36 10.08
C ALA A 43 4.09 -1.02 9.41
N ARG A 44 4.84 0.01 9.81
CA ARG A 44 4.78 1.35 9.20
C ARG A 44 5.47 1.39 7.83
N ILE A 45 6.58 0.67 7.68
CA ILE A 45 7.33 0.47 6.43
C ILE A 45 7.60 -1.03 6.29
N VAL A 46 7.39 -1.57 5.09
CA VAL A 46 7.74 -2.95 4.72
C VAL A 46 8.65 -2.87 3.50
N HIS A 47 9.88 -3.31 3.65
CA HIS A 47 10.84 -3.49 2.57
C HIS A 47 10.92 -4.97 2.23
N GLN A 48 10.61 -5.33 0.98
CA GLN A 48 10.82 -6.66 0.45
C GLN A 48 11.44 -6.60 -0.96
N ASP A 49 12.64 -7.15 -1.07
CA ASP A 49 13.46 -7.16 -2.29
C ASP A 49 13.68 -5.73 -2.84
N ASP A 50 13.21 -5.46 -4.06
CA ASP A 50 13.31 -4.17 -4.73
C ASP A 50 12.10 -3.25 -4.48
N VAL A 51 11.16 -3.64 -3.62
CA VAL A 51 9.93 -2.88 -3.36
C VAL A 51 9.79 -2.49 -1.88
N VAL A 52 9.41 -1.23 -1.64
CA VAL A 52 9.16 -0.71 -0.30
C VAL A 52 7.78 -0.09 -0.24
N THR A 53 6.95 -0.54 0.70
CA THR A 53 5.61 -0.02 0.92
C THR A 53 5.51 0.61 2.31
N SER A 54 4.74 1.69 2.46
CA SER A 54 4.45 2.26 3.77
C SER A 54 2.95 2.37 4.03
N ALA A 55 2.62 2.49 5.31
CA ALA A 55 1.26 2.57 5.81
C ALA A 55 0.57 3.89 5.39
N GLY A 56 -0.51 4.26 6.10
CA GLY A 56 -1.34 5.41 5.73
C GLY A 56 -0.65 6.79 5.86
N VAL A 57 -0.93 7.67 4.90
CA VAL A 57 -0.76 9.13 4.89
C VAL A 57 0.58 9.61 5.46
N SER A 58 0.68 9.80 6.77
CA SER A 58 1.89 10.33 7.44
C SER A 58 3.08 9.38 7.37
N ALA A 59 2.86 8.07 7.18
CA ALA A 59 3.94 7.10 7.00
C ALA A 59 4.79 7.36 5.73
N GLY A 60 4.33 8.23 4.83
CA GLY A 60 5.13 8.70 3.70
C GLY A 60 6.34 9.54 4.11
N LEU A 61 6.25 10.33 5.20
CA LEU A 61 7.38 11.10 5.71
C LEU A 61 8.46 10.18 6.27
N ASP A 62 8.06 9.17 7.05
CA ASP A 62 9.00 8.17 7.57
C ASP A 62 9.64 7.37 6.44
N LEU A 63 8.85 6.99 5.42
CA LEU A 63 9.38 6.33 4.24
C LEU A 63 10.41 7.21 3.52
N ALA A 64 10.14 8.50 3.35
CA ALA A 64 11.06 9.42 2.70
C ALA A 64 12.38 9.57 3.48
N LEU A 65 12.32 9.67 4.80
CA LEU A 65 13.52 9.72 5.65
C LEU A 65 14.29 8.39 5.61
N TRP A 66 13.60 7.26 5.66
CA TRP A 66 14.22 5.95 5.51
C TRP A 66 14.94 5.82 4.15
N LEU A 67 14.27 6.22 3.06
CA LEU A 67 14.85 6.23 1.71
C LEU A 67 16.06 7.18 1.61
N ALA A 68 16.00 8.36 2.21
CA ALA A 68 17.14 9.27 2.26
C ALA A 68 18.34 8.62 2.94
N GLY A 69 18.11 7.83 4.00
CA GLY A 69 19.15 7.03 4.65
C GLY A 69 19.72 5.93 3.75
N GLN A 70 18.87 5.24 2.98
CA GLN A 70 19.32 4.21 2.05
C GLN A 70 20.12 4.78 0.86
N ILE A 71 19.75 5.98 0.38
CA ILE A 71 20.31 6.58 -0.84
C ILE A 71 21.55 7.43 -0.54
N ALA A 72 21.49 8.26 0.51
CA ALA A 72 22.48 9.29 0.80
C ALA A 72 23.19 9.08 2.15
N GLY A 73 22.88 7.99 2.86
CA GLY A 73 23.47 7.64 4.14
C GLY A 73 22.78 8.30 5.35
N GLU A 74 23.03 7.73 6.52
CA GLU A 74 22.36 8.08 7.78
C GLU A 74 22.55 9.56 8.16
N ASN A 75 23.77 10.10 8.04
CA ASN A 75 24.06 11.49 8.39
C ASN A 75 23.22 12.49 7.57
N ARG A 76 23.02 12.22 6.28
CA ARG A 76 22.18 13.07 5.43
C ARG A 76 20.71 12.97 5.81
N ALA A 77 20.24 11.76 6.12
CA ALA A 77 18.86 11.55 6.58
C ALA A 77 18.58 12.30 7.89
N LYS A 78 19.48 12.21 8.88
CA LYS A 78 19.40 12.96 10.15
C LYS A 78 19.42 14.47 9.93
N ALA A 79 20.30 14.95 9.04
CA ALA A 79 20.35 16.37 8.71
C ALA A 79 19.04 16.86 8.04
N ILE A 80 18.46 16.06 7.14
CA ILE A 80 17.15 16.36 6.54
C ILE A 80 16.05 16.38 7.61
N GLN A 81 16.02 15.38 8.49
CA GLN A 81 15.05 15.28 9.58
C GLN A 81 15.07 16.55 10.45
N LEU A 82 16.26 17.00 10.84
CA LEU A 82 16.44 18.24 11.62
C LEU A 82 16.04 19.48 10.81
N ALA A 83 16.45 19.56 9.54
CA ALA A 83 16.19 20.73 8.68
C ALA A 83 14.70 20.98 8.44
N ILE A 84 13.86 19.94 8.45
CA ILE A 84 12.39 20.08 8.34
C ILE A 84 11.68 20.01 9.70
N GLU A 85 12.44 19.94 10.80
CA GLU A 85 11.93 19.81 12.16
C GLU A 85 10.93 18.65 12.32
N TYR A 86 11.25 17.49 11.75
CA TYR A 86 10.40 16.30 11.87
C TYR A 86 10.58 15.63 13.25
N ASP A 87 9.94 16.24 14.25
CA ASP A 87 9.78 15.77 15.63
C ASP A 87 8.28 15.64 15.97
N PRO A 88 7.60 14.56 15.54
CA PRO A 88 6.16 14.46 15.70
C PRO A 88 5.76 14.31 17.18
N GLN A 89 4.91 15.22 17.66
CA GLN A 89 4.28 15.16 18.98
C GLN A 89 2.74 15.09 18.86
N PRO A 90 2.15 13.93 18.50
CA PRO A 90 0.71 13.81 18.34
C PRO A 90 -0.02 14.03 19.68
N PRO A 91 -1.04 14.91 19.76
CA PRO A 91 -1.78 15.16 21.01
C PRO A 91 -2.74 14.03 21.40
N PHE A 92 -2.90 13.01 20.55
CA PHE A 92 -3.78 11.86 20.77
C PHE A 92 -3.12 10.56 20.33
N ASP A 93 -3.33 9.47 21.08
CA ASP A 93 -2.80 8.14 20.74
C ASP A 93 -3.81 7.27 19.96
N SER A 94 -4.33 7.81 18.85
CA SER A 94 -5.32 7.13 17.99
C SER A 94 -4.84 6.92 16.55
N GLY A 95 -3.55 7.11 16.28
CA GLY A 95 -2.97 7.03 14.93
C GLY A 95 -2.81 5.61 14.36
N HIS A 96 -3.18 4.56 15.11
CA HIS A 96 -3.07 3.17 14.65
C HIS A 96 -4.28 2.34 15.11
N MET A 97 -4.66 1.33 14.31
CA MET A 97 -5.83 0.48 14.57
C MET A 97 -5.73 -0.31 15.88
N SER A 98 -4.53 -0.62 16.36
CA SER A 98 -4.36 -1.28 17.66
C SER A 98 -4.61 -0.36 18.85
N LYS A 99 -4.59 0.96 18.66
CA LYS A 99 -4.68 1.96 19.75
C LYS A 99 -6.02 2.69 19.79
N ALA A 100 -6.63 2.90 18.62
CA ALA A 100 -7.89 3.62 18.51
C ALA A 100 -9.06 2.85 19.17
N SER A 101 -9.93 3.58 19.87
CA SER A 101 -11.17 3.03 20.44
C SER A 101 -12.13 2.53 19.33
N PRO A 102 -13.09 1.64 19.62
CA PRO A 102 -14.11 1.23 18.66
C PRO A 102 -14.90 2.42 18.08
N GLY A 103 -15.27 3.41 18.90
CA GLY A 103 -15.97 4.60 18.45
C GLY A 103 -15.12 5.46 17.51
N THR A 104 -13.84 5.65 17.84
CA THR A 104 -12.88 6.37 16.98
C THR A 104 -12.70 5.68 15.63
N LYS A 105 -12.58 4.34 15.63
CA LYS A 105 -12.50 3.54 14.39
C LYS A 105 -13.74 3.74 13.52
N ALA A 106 -14.93 3.62 14.10
CA ALA A 106 -16.19 3.80 13.37
C ALA A 106 -16.30 5.21 12.78
N ALA A 107 -15.97 6.25 13.56
CA ALA A 107 -15.97 7.63 13.09
C ALA A 107 -14.96 7.85 11.95
N ALA A 108 -13.73 7.33 12.08
CA ALA A 108 -12.70 7.43 11.05
C ALA A 108 -13.12 6.70 9.76
N THR A 109 -13.70 5.51 9.86
CA THR A 109 -14.29 4.81 8.71
C THR A 109 -15.35 5.66 8.04
N ALA A 110 -16.28 6.25 8.79
CA ALA A 110 -17.34 7.08 8.24
C ALA A 110 -16.80 8.32 7.50
N LEU A 111 -15.76 8.97 8.03
CA LEU A 111 -15.07 10.08 7.36
C LEU A 111 -14.49 9.66 6.01
N LEU A 112 -13.78 8.53 5.97
CA LEU A 112 -13.16 8.02 4.74
C LEU A 112 -14.19 7.51 3.72
N SER A 113 -15.27 6.86 4.17
CA SER A 113 -16.34 6.36 3.30
C SER A 113 -17.05 7.47 2.54
N ARG A 114 -17.23 8.66 3.15
CA ARG A 114 -17.80 9.82 2.46
C ARG A 114 -17.01 10.22 1.22
N GLU A 115 -15.70 10.05 1.24
CA GLU A 115 -14.85 10.33 0.08
C GLU A 115 -14.85 9.19 -0.94
N ALA A 116 -14.89 7.94 -0.48
CA ALA A 116 -14.88 6.76 -1.35
C ALA A 116 -16.15 6.62 -2.21
N VAL A 117 -17.31 7.08 -1.73
CA VAL A 117 -18.60 6.98 -2.44
C VAL A 117 -18.75 8.02 -3.57
N LYS A 118 -17.75 8.89 -3.78
CA LYS A 118 -17.73 9.81 -4.93
C LYS A 118 -17.74 8.99 -6.24
N PRO A 119 -18.59 9.31 -7.24
CA PRO A 119 -18.71 8.53 -8.48
C PRO A 119 -17.39 8.29 -9.21
N ALA A 120 -16.45 9.24 -9.16
CA ALA A 120 -15.13 9.11 -9.75
C ALA A 120 -14.30 7.96 -9.13
N ASN A 121 -14.34 7.82 -7.81
CA ASN A 121 -13.59 6.79 -7.08
C ASN A 121 -14.16 5.39 -7.35
N ILE A 122 -15.49 5.28 -7.43
CA ILE A 122 -16.19 4.05 -7.79
C ILE A 122 -15.82 3.61 -9.21
N LYS A 123 -15.88 4.53 -10.19
CA LYS A 123 -15.53 4.23 -11.59
C LYS A 123 -14.11 3.68 -11.71
N ALA A 124 -13.14 4.29 -11.03
CA ALA A 124 -11.74 3.84 -11.07
C ALA A 124 -11.58 2.42 -10.52
N ALA A 125 -12.18 2.10 -9.38
CA ALA A 125 -12.13 0.77 -8.78
C ALA A 125 -12.77 -0.29 -9.69
N THR A 126 -13.95 0.00 -10.26
CA THR A 126 -14.64 -0.91 -11.19
C THR A 126 -13.84 -1.17 -12.45
N MET A 127 -13.24 -0.12 -13.04
CA MET A 127 -12.41 -0.27 -14.24
C MET A 127 -11.17 -1.11 -13.97
N LEU A 128 -10.51 -0.92 -12.82
CA LEU A 128 -9.35 -1.72 -12.42
C LEU A 128 -9.74 -3.21 -12.25
N ALA A 129 -10.85 -3.47 -11.56
CA ALA A 129 -11.37 -4.83 -11.38
C ALA A 129 -11.71 -5.50 -12.73
N TRP A 130 -12.32 -4.76 -13.65
CA TRP A 130 -12.62 -5.25 -15.00
C TRP A 130 -11.36 -5.57 -15.80
N GLN A 131 -10.36 -4.69 -15.77
CA GLN A 131 -9.08 -4.92 -16.45
C GLN A 131 -8.36 -6.16 -15.91
N GLN A 132 -8.38 -6.38 -14.59
CA GLN A 132 -7.82 -7.58 -13.96
C GLN A 132 -8.55 -8.86 -14.38
N ALA A 133 -9.88 -8.85 -14.37
CA ALA A 133 -10.68 -9.98 -14.82
C ALA A 133 -10.33 -10.34 -16.29
N LEU A 134 -10.22 -9.33 -17.16
CA LEU A 134 -9.80 -9.54 -18.55
C LEU A 134 -8.37 -10.09 -18.67
N ALA A 135 -7.42 -9.58 -17.89
CA ALA A 135 -6.04 -10.06 -17.89
C ALA A 135 -5.94 -11.52 -17.43
N ALA A 136 -6.68 -11.90 -16.38
CA ALA A 136 -6.75 -13.28 -15.89
C ALA A 136 -7.36 -14.24 -16.92
N VAL A 137 -8.40 -13.82 -17.65
CA VAL A 137 -8.99 -14.63 -18.73
C VAL A 137 -8.01 -14.79 -19.90
N ARG A 138 -7.33 -13.72 -20.30
CA ARG A 138 -6.36 -13.74 -21.41
C ARG A 138 -5.13 -14.60 -21.12
N SER A 139 -4.59 -14.56 -19.89
CA SER A 139 -3.47 -15.41 -19.49
C SER A 139 -3.84 -16.90 -19.47
N ARG A 140 -5.05 -17.24 -19.01
CA ARG A 140 -5.59 -18.62 -19.10
C ARG A 140 -5.78 -19.09 -20.54
N GLY A 141 -6.22 -18.20 -21.44
CA GLY A 141 -6.32 -18.49 -22.88
C GLY A 141 -4.96 -18.76 -23.52
N ARG A 142 -3.93 -17.99 -23.15
CA ARG A 142 -2.54 -18.21 -23.60
C ARG A 142 -1.96 -19.54 -23.09
N ASN A 143 -2.16 -19.89 -21.81
CA ASN A 143 -1.68 -21.16 -21.27
C ASN A 143 -2.43 -22.39 -21.81
N ARG A 144 -3.67 -22.25 -22.27
CA ARG A 144 -4.41 -23.34 -22.97
C ARG A 144 -3.93 -23.57 -24.40
N LEU A 145 -3.33 -22.55 -25.05
CA LEU A 145 -2.80 -22.61 -26.41
C LEU A 145 -1.32 -23.00 -26.48
N SER A 146 -0.69 -23.33 -25.35
CA SER A 146 0.59 -24.04 -25.31
C SER A 146 0.35 -25.52 -24.97
N PRO A 147 0.02 -26.38 -25.95
CA PRO A 147 0.13 -27.81 -25.75
C PRO A 147 1.60 -28.16 -25.61
N THR A 148 1.87 -29.01 -24.64
CA THR A 148 3.01 -29.93 -24.61
C THR A 148 3.44 -30.36 -26.02
N GLY A 149 4.68 -30.03 -26.39
CA GLY A 149 5.30 -30.51 -27.62
C GLY A 149 6.82 -30.30 -27.60
N ALA A 150 7.56 -31.41 -27.49
CA ALA A 150 9.00 -31.61 -27.67
C ALA A 150 9.91 -31.16 -26.49
N ARG A 151 10.67 -32.02 -25.80
CA ARG A 151 11.12 -33.41 -26.02
C ARG A 151 11.22 -34.15 -24.69
#